data_AF-A0A7X9TR25-F1
#
_entry.id   AF-A0A7X9TR25-F1
#
_cell.length_a   1.000
_cell.length_b   1.000
_cell.length_c   1.000
_cell.angle_alpha   90.00
_cell.angle_beta   90.00
_cell.angle_gamma   90.00
#
_symmetry.space_group_name_H-M   'P 1'
#
loop_
_entity.id
_entity.type
_entity.pdbx_description
1 polymer ?
#
loop_
_entity_poly.entity_id
_entity_poly.type
_entity_poly.pdbx_seq_one_letter_code
_entity_poly.pdbx_strand_id
1 'polypeptide(L)'
;MLSELELRSIIEGSFLPKRCECTKAEDASLTIRVYDDRDRDRVDLEVKGINADKLDSSRAICNLITGLREDLKQAHVPTLKRAGGRGYY
;
A
#
# COMPACT_ATOMS: atom_id res chain seq x y z
N MET A 1 14.78 1.41 15.41
CA MET A 1 14.24 2.10 14.22
C MET A 1 14.67 1.31 12.99
N LEU A 2 13.72 0.83 12.20
CA LEU A 2 14.03 0.23 10.90
C LEU A 2 14.47 1.35 9.96
N SER A 3 15.52 1.11 9.18
CA SER A 3 15.89 2.03 8.12
C SER A 3 14.81 2.06 7.05
N GLU A 4 14.68 3.17 6.33
CA GLU A 4 13.74 3.33 5.23
C GLU A 4 13.85 2.20 4.19
N LEU A 5 15.07 1.78 3.88
CA LEU A 5 15.36 0.66 2.98
C LEU A 5 14.83 -0.68 3.51
N GLU A 6 14.98 -0.94 4.82
CA GLU A 6 14.48 -2.17 5.45
C GLU A 6 12.96 -2.23 5.39
N LEU A 7 12.31 -1.11 5.73
CA LEU A 7 10.86 -0.99 5.67
C LEU A 7 10.34 -1.24 4.24
N ARG A 8 10.97 -0.62 3.24
CA ARG A 8 10.64 -0.82 1.82
C ARG A 8 10.82 -2.28 1.42
N SER A 9 11.96 -2.88 1.74
CA SER A 9 12.26 -4.27 1.41
C SER A 9 11.24 -5.25 2.02
N ILE A 10 10.80 -5.03 3.27
CA ILE A 10 9.79 -5.86 3.92
C ILE A 10 8.44 -5.72 3.20
N ILE A 11 8.01 -4.49 2.92
CA ILE A 11 6.75 -4.21 2.23
C ILE A 11 6.79 -4.81 0.84
N GLU A 12 7.78 -4.47 0.02
CA GLU A 12 7.91 -4.91 -1.37
C GLU A 12 8.01 -6.44 -1.48
N GLY A 13 8.81 -7.07 -0.60
CA GLY A 13 8.92 -8.53 -0.52
C GLY A 13 7.61 -9.22 -0.13
N SER A 14 6.76 -8.54 0.64
CA SER A 14 5.46 -9.07 1.06
C SER A 14 4.41 -9.10 -0.05
N PHE A 15 4.64 -8.50 -1.22
CA PHE A 15 3.71 -8.56 -2.36
C PHE A 15 4.15 -9.51 -3.47
N LEU A 16 5.31 -10.16 -3.34
CA LEU A 16 5.78 -11.15 -4.31
C LEU A 16 4.73 -12.28 -4.51
N PRO A 17 4.50 -12.75 -5.75
CA PRO A 17 5.24 -12.42 -6.99
C PRO A 17 4.87 -11.08 -7.65
N LYS A 18 3.84 -10.36 -7.17
CA LYS A 18 3.48 -9.05 -7.73
C LYS A 18 4.57 -8.02 -7.44
N ARG A 19 4.80 -7.13 -8.39
CA ARG A 19 5.74 -6.02 -8.20
C ARG A 19 5.07 -4.98 -7.30
N CYS A 20 5.73 -4.65 -6.20
CA CYS A 20 5.35 -3.54 -5.33
C CYS A 20 6.51 -2.55 -5.30
N GLU A 21 6.17 -1.26 -5.28
CA GLU A 21 7.12 -0.16 -5.20
C GLU A 21 6.72 0.75 -4.06
N CYS A 22 7.65 1.00 -3.15
CA CYS A 22 7.44 1.83 -1.99
C CYS A 22 8.34 3.07 -2.07
N THR A 23 7.74 4.24 -2.31
CA THR A 23 8.44 5.52 -2.44
C THR A 23 8.08 6.42 -1.27
N LYS A 24 9.07 7.05 -0.65
CA LYS A 24 8.83 8.06 0.39
C LYS A 24 8.99 9.45 -0.21
N ALA A 25 8.00 10.30 0.01
CA ALA A 25 8.03 11.71 -0.34
C ALA A 25 8.82 12.52 0.71
N GLU A 26 9.22 13.74 0.32
CA GLU A 26 9.93 14.68 1.21
C GLU A 26 9.10 15.07 2.44
N ASP A 27 7.77 15.03 2.33
CA ASP A 27 6.80 15.24 3.42
C ASP A 27 6.70 14.05 4.41
N ALA A 28 7.64 13.09 4.35
CA ALA A 28 7.63 11.84 5.12
C ALA A 28 6.41 10.92 4.86
N SER A 29 5.59 11.23 3.86
CA SER A 29 4.52 10.39 3.38
C SER A 29 5.04 9.30 2.44
N LEU A 30 4.63 8.06 2.68
CA LEU A 30 4.90 6.91 1.83
C LEU A 30 3.78 6.75 0.81
N THR A 31 4.22 6.42 -0.39
CA THR A 31 3.39 6.01 -1.52
C THR A 31 3.75 4.59 -1.86
N ILE A 32 2.74 3.72 -1.86
CA ILE A 32 2.89 2.31 -2.20
C ILE A 32 2.09 2.05 -3.46
N ARG A 33 2.76 1.49 -4.46
CA ARG A 33 2.18 1.09 -5.74
C ARG A 33 2.35 -0.40 -5.93
N VAL A 34 1.25 -1.09 -6.17
CA VAL A 34 1.28 -2.52 -6.51
C VAL A 34 0.85 -2.66 -7.95
N TYR A 35 1.73 -3.26 -8.74
CA TYR A 35 1.54 -3.50 -10.15
C TYR A 35 0.93 -4.87 -10.38
N ASP A 36 0.30 -5.02 -11.54
CA ASP A 36 -0.24 -6.30 -11.96
C ASP A 36 0.88 -7.32 -12.22
N ASP A 37 0.53 -8.59 -12.09
CA ASP A 37 1.46 -9.70 -12.35
C ASP A 37 1.71 -9.89 -13.86
N ARG A 38 0.67 -9.65 -14.68
CA ARG A 38 0.71 -9.85 -16.13
C ARG A 38 1.23 -8.62 -16.86
N ASP A 39 0.91 -7.44 -16.34
CA ASP A 39 1.34 -6.17 -16.92
C ASP A 39 2.11 -5.32 -15.90
N ARG A 40 3.42 -5.13 -16.15
CA ARG A 40 4.33 -4.43 -15.25
C ARG A 40 4.15 -2.92 -15.22
N ASP A 41 3.41 -2.35 -16.17
CA ASP A 41 3.12 -0.92 -16.25
C ASP A 41 1.76 -0.60 -15.60
N ARG A 42 0.86 -1.59 -15.59
CA ARG A 42 -0.45 -1.48 -14.95
C ARG A 42 -0.34 -1.50 -13.43
N VAL A 43 -0.70 -0.38 -12.80
CA VAL A 43 -0.90 -0.27 -11.36
C VAL A 43 -2.29 -0.79 -11.00
N ASP A 44 -2.36 -1.84 -10.18
CA ASP A 44 -3.62 -2.42 -9.70
C ASP A 44 -4.09 -1.68 -8.43
N LEU A 45 -3.15 -1.25 -7.58
CA LEU A 45 -3.41 -0.46 -6.39
C LEU A 45 -2.36 0.64 -6.20
N GLU A 46 -2.80 1.86 -5.93
CA GLU A 46 -1.95 2.98 -5.52
C GLU A 46 -2.49 3.59 -4.23
N VAL A 47 -1.67 3.61 -3.17
CA VAL A 47 -2.00 4.25 -1.90
C VAL A 47 -0.96 5.31 -1.59
N LYS A 48 -1.42 6.54 -1.30
CA LYS A 48 -0.57 7.71 -0.98
C LYS A 48 -0.90 8.21 0.43
N GLY A 49 0.03 8.93 1.04
CA GLY A 49 -0.18 9.58 2.33
C GLY A 49 -0.01 8.66 3.54
N ILE A 50 0.70 7.54 3.39
CA ILE A 50 0.98 6.62 4.49
C ILE A 50 2.07 7.26 5.37
N ASN A 51 1.82 7.44 6.66
CA ASN A 51 2.85 7.98 7.55
C ASN A 51 3.94 6.93 7.83
N ALA A 52 5.15 7.16 7.31
CA ALA A 52 6.30 6.27 7.57
C ALA A 52 6.62 6.14 9.06
N ASP A 53 6.41 7.21 9.82
CA ASP A 53 6.65 7.26 11.27
C ASP A 53 5.76 6.27 12.04
N LYS A 54 4.57 5.96 11.52
CA LYS A 54 3.66 4.96 12.11
C LYS A 54 4.07 3.52 11.81
N LEU A 55 5.09 3.30 10.98
CA LEU A 55 5.60 1.98 10.61
C LEU A 55 6.89 1.66 11.38
N ASP A 56 6.93 2.03 12.65
CA ASP A 56 8.06 1.83 13.55
C ASP A 56 8.14 0.39 14.08
N SER A 57 7.03 -0.36 14.00
CA SER A 57 6.89 -1.70 14.56
C SER A 57 6.43 -2.71 13.50
N SER A 58 6.92 -3.95 13.61
CA SER A 58 6.51 -5.06 12.74
C SER A 58 4.99 -5.23 12.67
N ARG A 59 4.29 -5.01 13.78
CA ARG A 59 2.82 -5.07 13.83
C ARG A 59 2.17 -4.00 12.96
N ALA A 60 2.69 -2.77 12.96
CA ALA A 60 2.16 -1.70 12.12
C ALA A 60 2.38 -1.98 10.63
N ILE A 61 3.55 -2.53 10.29
CA ILE A 61 3.89 -2.96 8.93
C ILE A 61 2.96 -4.09 8.47
N CYS A 62 2.78 -5.13 9.29
CA CYS A 62 1.85 -6.22 9.00
C CYS A 62 0.41 -5.75 8.83
N ASN A 63 -0.06 -4.80 9.67
CA ASN A 63 -1.38 -4.22 9.53
C ASN A 63 -1.54 -3.46 8.20
N LEU A 64 -0.52 -2.69 7.81
CA LEU A 64 -0.51 -2.01 6.52
C LEU A 64 -0.57 -3.00 5.36
N ILE A 65 0.31 -4.01 5.36
CA ILE A 65 0.34 -5.05 4.32
C ILE A 65 -1.00 -5.78 4.22
N THR A 66 -1.60 -6.11 5.38
CA THR A 66 -2.90 -6.79 5.44
C THR A 66 -3.98 -5.92 4.79
N GLY A 67 -4.09 -4.65 5.18
CA GLY A 67 -5.05 -3.72 4.58
C GLY A 67 -4.84 -3.55 3.07
N LEU A 68 -3.60 -3.40 2.62
CA LEU A 68 -3.28 -3.32 1.18
C LEU A 68 -3.65 -4.59 0.41
N ARG A 69 -3.44 -5.77 0.99
CA ARG A 69 -3.84 -7.05 0.39
C ARG A 69 -5.36 -7.20 0.31
N GLU A 70 -6.08 -6.69 1.31
CA GLU A 70 -7.55 -6.64 1.28
C GLU A 70 -8.05 -5.68 0.21
N ASP A 71 -7.46 -4.48 0.10
CA ASP A 71 -7.79 -3.48 -0.92
C ASP A 71 -7.51 -4.02 -2.33
N LEU A 72 -6.37 -4.71 -2.54
CA LEU A 72 -6.06 -5.41 -3.80
C LEU A 72 -7.09 -6.48 -4.15
N LYS A 73 -7.49 -7.30 -3.17
CA LYS A 73 -8.56 -8.28 -3.38
C LYS A 73 -9.85 -7.58 -3.80
N GLN A 74 -10.19 -6.46 -3.17
CA GLN A 74 -11.36 -5.66 -3.48
C GLN A 74 -11.30 -4.91 -4.81
N ALA A 75 -10.11 -4.47 -5.24
CA ALA A 75 -9.89 -3.80 -6.53
C ALA A 75 -10.03 -4.78 -7.70
N HIS A 76 -9.66 -6.04 -7.49
CA HIS A 76 -9.85 -7.12 -8.46
C HIS A 76 -11.29 -7.64 -8.51
N VAL A 77 -12.11 -7.35 -7.49
CA VAL A 77 -13.56 -7.37 -7.65
C VAL A 77 -13.94 -6.04 -8.30
N PRO A 78 -14.73 -5.98 -9.38
CA PRO A 78 -15.19 -4.71 -9.93
C PRO A 78 -16.19 -4.06 -8.95
N THR A 79 -15.69 -3.54 -7.84
CA THR A 79 -16.48 -2.85 -6.84
C THR A 79 -16.36 -1.38 -7.17
N LEU A 80 -17.42 -0.87 -7.82
CA LEU A 80 -17.78 0.54 -7.88
C LEU A 80 -17.13 1.32 -6.74
N LYS A 81 -16.23 2.24 -7.10
CA LYS A 81 -15.77 3.33 -6.22
C LYS A 81 -17.01 3.89 -5.51
N ARG A 82 -17.23 3.49 -4.25
CA ARG A 82 -18.13 4.20 -3.35
C ARG A 82 -17.39 5.44 -2.90
N ALA A 83 -17.37 6.42 -3.79
CA ALA A 83 -17.10 7.79 -3.43
C ALA A 83 -18.16 8.22 -2.41
N GLY A 84 -17.70 8.61 -1.23
CA GLY A 84 -18.26 9.66 -0.37
C GLY A 84 -19.77 9.66 -0.14
N GLY A 85 -20.16 9.30 1.08
CA GLY A 85 -21.50 9.56 1.61
C GLY A 85 -21.50 9.65 3.13
N ARG A 86 -20.64 10.50 3.72
CA ARG A 86 -20.87 11.01 5.07
C ARG A 86 -22.06 11.97 5.00
N GLY A 87 -23.19 11.57 5.55
CA GLY A 87 -24.32 12.44 5.86
C GLY A 87 -24.87 12.03 7.22
N TYR A 88 -24.42 12.72 8.26
CA TYR A 88 -25.06 12.71 9.58
C TYR A 88 -26.41 13.40 9.43
N TYR A 89 -27.49 12.72 9.82
CA TYR A 89 -28.70 13.29 10.41
C TYR A 89 -29.33 12.23 11.32
#